data_AF-A0A382GCW9-F1
#
_entry.id   AF-A0A382GCW9-F1
#
_cell.length_a   1.000
_cell.length_b   1.000
_cell.length_c   1.000
_cell.angle_alpha   90.00
_cell.angle_beta   90.00
_cell.angle_gamma   90.00
#
_symmetry.space_group_name_H-M   'P 1'
#
loop_
_entity.id
_entity.type
_entity.pdbx_description
1 polymer ?
#
loop_
_entity_poly.entity_id
_entity_poly.type
_entity_poly.pdbx_seq_one_letter_code
_entity_poly.pdbx_strand_id
1 'polypeptide(L)'
;MKTNIVTIFILLFSIFNLQFAQVVPAYTPISLENGGVELSTNSIILNAEDFEIDFRENAQLTIYPNQFIWRLELILPEFRSGHLAISNWLIPEGGRLFIFNDLESYTGPYLNRSEEVFMSGRFISERITLEYFEPVNAEFSGNFKIDGILPDFVVTSSQGVDIHAVKVKPVRERPKIMVTGYWPPTNEMVRHFSQDSELNPEGWQGENWEGLGYDVVSFFPEFDPADCNNCGQGYGDLEVDYQDFSGDFWPIVEEVQPVGIITFSRGFNDMSWELENRLVNRTNWYDDYTAPLLPTPNPPDDTVENYHVRYTSLPVTDIINAIQEAHIGLDPYLDNTNAGMFLSEFAGYHGVWYKEFYEENIDIPCFSGGHIHVGAQVDWDTAKQAAEVSIRTLINYVDQFMVISGDCNSDGEVNILDVVALAGTILGNIE
;
A
#
# COMPACT_ATOMS: atom_id res chain seq x y z
N MET A 1 40.41 -16.74 29.98
CA MET A 1 39.22 -16.45 29.16
C MET A 1 39.36 -15.05 28.62
N LYS A 2 39.87 -14.91 27.39
CA LYS A 2 39.94 -13.63 26.68
C LYS A 2 38.72 -13.60 25.77
N THR A 3 37.61 -13.06 26.26
CA THR A 3 36.48 -12.75 25.40
C THR A 3 36.95 -11.66 24.46
N ASN A 4 36.99 -11.96 23.16
CA ASN A 4 37.55 -11.08 22.15
C ASN A 4 36.70 -9.81 22.09
N ILE A 5 37.32 -8.64 22.27
CA ILE A 5 36.67 -7.32 22.15
C ILE A 5 35.95 -7.19 20.80
N VAL A 6 36.46 -7.87 19.77
CA VAL A 6 35.85 -7.98 18.43
C VAL A 6 34.48 -8.66 18.48
N THR A 7 34.29 -9.71 19.28
CA THR A 7 33.01 -10.43 19.40
C THR A 7 31.96 -9.57 20.10
N ILE A 8 32.38 -8.74 21.08
CA ILE A 8 31.51 -7.78 21.75
C ILE A 8 31.11 -6.64 20.81
N PHE A 9 32.03 -6.17 19.95
CA PHE A 9 31.73 -5.15 18.93
C PHE A 9 30.79 -5.66 17.84
N ILE A 10 30.93 -6.91 17.39
CA ILE A 10 30.03 -7.54 16.42
C ILE A 10 28.61 -7.72 17.01
N LEU A 11 28.52 -8.12 18.29
CA LEU A 11 27.24 -8.20 19.02
C LEU A 11 26.60 -6.83 19.23
N LEU A 12 27.38 -5.79 19.54
CA LEU A 12 26.87 -4.42 19.65
C LEU A 12 26.40 -3.87 18.30
N PHE A 13 27.11 -4.14 17.21
CA PHE A 13 26.66 -3.73 15.87
C PHE A 13 25.37 -4.42 15.43
N SER A 14 25.21 -5.72 15.75
CA SER A 14 23.97 -6.45 15.46
C SER A 14 22.78 -5.97 16.32
N ILE A 15 23.01 -5.57 17.57
CA ILE A 15 21.97 -4.99 18.43
C ILE A 15 21.58 -3.58 17.97
N PHE A 16 22.51 -2.77 17.45
CA PHE A 16 22.20 -1.44 16.91
C PHE A 16 21.57 -1.48 15.51
N ASN A 17 21.85 -2.50 14.69
CA ASN A 17 21.27 -2.64 13.35
C ASN A 17 19.80 -3.09 13.36
N LEU A 18 19.31 -3.72 14.44
CA LEU A 18 17.89 -4.04 14.62
C LEU A 18 16.98 -2.80 14.70
N GLN A 19 17.53 -1.60 14.89
CA GLN A 19 16.76 -0.35 14.93
C GLN A 19 16.74 0.43 13.59
N PHE A 20 17.40 -0.08 12.54
CA PHE A 20 17.50 0.61 11.24
C PHE A 20 17.01 -0.22 10.05
N ALA A 21 16.45 -1.41 10.27
CA ALA A 21 15.35 -1.85 9.44
C ALA A 21 14.24 -0.79 9.61
N GLN A 22 13.53 -0.42 8.55
CA GLN A 22 12.50 0.62 8.55
C GLN A 22 11.24 0.17 9.30
N VAL A 23 11.41 -0.38 10.51
CA VAL A 23 10.38 -0.70 11.48
C VAL A 23 10.43 0.43 12.51
N VAL A 24 9.75 1.52 12.20
CA VAL A 24 9.43 2.57 13.17
C VAL A 24 8.77 1.88 14.38
N PRO A 25 9.02 2.31 15.64
CA PRO A 25 8.36 1.73 16.80
C PRO A 25 6.84 1.67 16.60
N ALA A 26 6.29 0.45 16.63
CA ALA A 26 4.85 0.25 16.63
C ALA A 26 4.30 0.81 17.94
N TYR A 27 3.41 1.80 17.84
CA TYR A 27 2.71 2.36 19.00
C TYR A 27 1.32 1.74 19.05
N THR A 28 0.97 1.20 20.21
CA THR A 28 -0.35 0.65 20.47
C THR A 28 -1.14 1.59 21.38
N PRO A 29 -2.47 1.68 21.21
CA PRO A 29 -3.34 2.31 22.19
C PRO A 29 -3.23 1.61 23.55
N ILE A 30 -3.39 2.37 24.62
CA ILE A 30 -3.28 1.84 25.99
C ILE A 30 -4.46 0.95 26.34
N SER A 31 -5.63 1.23 25.77
CA SER A 31 -6.79 0.34 25.90
C SER A 31 -6.54 -1.06 25.33
N LEU A 32 -5.52 -1.27 24.49
CA LEU A 32 -5.14 -2.56 23.91
C LEU A 32 -3.83 -3.13 24.48
N GLU A 33 -3.06 -2.37 25.25
CA GLU A 33 -1.83 -2.86 25.88
C GLU A 33 -2.11 -3.94 26.96
N ASN A 34 -1.25 -4.97 27.02
CA ASN A 34 -1.20 -5.96 28.12
C ASN A 34 -2.54 -6.63 28.50
N GLY A 35 -3.40 -6.93 27.53
CA GLY A 35 -4.66 -7.65 27.75
C GLY A 35 -5.88 -6.77 27.97
N GLY A 36 -5.76 -5.47 27.68
CA GLY A 36 -6.86 -4.53 27.62
C GLY A 36 -7.11 -3.82 28.95
N VAL A 37 -7.05 -2.49 28.94
CA VAL A 37 -7.30 -1.67 30.14
C VAL A 37 -8.62 -0.95 29.99
N GLU A 38 -9.52 -1.15 30.97
CA GLU A 38 -10.81 -0.45 30.98
C GLU A 38 -10.59 1.02 31.34
N LEU A 39 -10.77 1.89 30.33
CA LEU A 39 -10.63 3.34 30.46
C LEU A 39 -12.01 4.00 30.43
N SER A 40 -12.25 4.92 31.37
CA SER A 40 -13.49 5.71 31.38
C SER A 40 -13.53 6.64 30.16
N THR A 41 -14.70 6.72 29.52
CA THR A 41 -14.93 7.49 28.30
C THR A 41 -16.17 8.37 28.49
N ASN A 42 -16.11 9.63 28.04
CA ASN A 42 -17.31 10.45 27.91
C ASN A 42 -17.89 10.27 26.50
N SER A 43 -19.20 10.35 26.33
CA SER A 43 -19.86 10.12 25.04
C SER A 43 -20.71 11.32 24.62
N ILE A 44 -20.62 11.70 23.34
CA ILE A 44 -21.44 12.75 22.72
C ILE A 44 -22.29 12.11 21.61
N ILE A 45 -23.59 12.40 21.61
CA ILE A 45 -24.49 12.00 20.53
C ILE A 45 -24.52 13.13 19.49
N LEU A 46 -24.10 12.83 18.26
CA LEU A 46 -24.06 13.76 17.15
C LEU A 46 -25.39 13.73 16.39
N ASN A 47 -25.99 14.90 16.17
CA ASN A 47 -27.26 15.05 15.45
C ASN A 47 -27.10 15.80 14.11
N ALA A 48 -25.89 16.28 13.80
CA ALA A 48 -25.55 17.02 12.59
C ALA A 48 -24.17 16.56 12.09
N GLU A 49 -23.90 16.74 10.80
CA GLU A 49 -22.63 16.35 10.18
C GLU A 49 -21.52 17.36 10.41
N ASP A 50 -21.88 18.65 10.43
CA ASP A 50 -21.01 19.75 10.82
C ASP A 50 -21.21 20.05 12.31
N PHE A 51 -20.15 19.93 13.08
CA PHE A 51 -20.12 20.23 14.50
C PHE A 51 -18.72 20.66 14.90
N GLU A 52 -18.61 21.57 15.86
CA GLU A 52 -17.30 21.96 16.40
C GLU A 52 -17.21 21.46 17.84
N ILE A 53 -16.35 20.47 18.08
CA ILE A 53 -16.11 19.90 19.41
C ILE A 53 -14.66 20.14 19.80
N ASP A 54 -14.44 20.90 20.87
CA ASP A 54 -13.14 20.96 21.54
C ASP A 54 -12.90 19.65 22.28
N PHE A 55 -11.85 18.93 21.91
CA PHE A 55 -11.61 17.59 22.44
C PHE A 55 -11.37 17.60 23.95
N ARG A 56 -10.54 18.51 24.47
CA ARG A 56 -10.20 18.56 25.90
C ARG A 56 -11.36 18.97 26.79
N GLU A 57 -12.24 19.85 26.31
CA GLU A 57 -13.42 20.26 27.07
C GLU A 57 -14.43 19.12 27.24
N ASN A 58 -14.40 18.13 26.36
CA ASN A 58 -15.39 17.08 26.27
C ASN A 58 -14.87 15.69 26.62
N ALA A 59 -13.56 15.44 26.51
CA ALA A 59 -12.97 14.13 26.78
C ALA A 59 -12.84 13.85 28.28
N GLN A 60 -12.98 12.57 28.64
CA GLN A 60 -12.75 12.08 29.98
C GLN A 60 -11.26 11.84 30.21
N LEU A 61 -10.68 12.45 31.24
CA LEU A 61 -9.30 12.21 31.66
C LEU A 61 -9.20 10.99 32.58
N THR A 62 -8.20 10.16 32.32
CA THR A 62 -7.66 9.12 33.21
C THR A 62 -6.17 9.39 33.44
N ILE A 63 -5.74 9.40 34.71
CA ILE A 63 -4.36 9.72 35.10
C ILE A 63 -3.57 8.42 35.35
N TYR A 64 -2.42 8.30 34.69
CA TYR A 64 -1.45 7.22 34.88
C TYR A 64 -0.12 7.77 35.40
N PRO A 65 0.78 6.93 35.95
CA PRO A 65 2.02 7.39 36.56
C PRO A 65 2.92 8.24 35.64
N ASN A 66 2.95 7.95 34.34
CA ASN A 66 3.84 8.61 33.37
C ASN A 66 3.08 9.31 32.24
N GLN A 67 1.74 9.30 32.26
CA GLN A 67 0.93 9.75 31.13
C GLN A 67 -0.48 10.18 31.56
N PHE A 68 -1.10 11.02 30.75
CA PHE A 68 -2.51 11.39 30.82
C PHE A 68 -3.25 10.83 29.61
N ILE A 69 -4.36 10.14 29.85
CA ILE A 69 -5.16 9.52 28.80
C ILE A 69 -6.52 10.19 28.74
N TRP A 70 -6.87 10.70 27.57
CA TRP A 70 -8.14 11.36 27.31
C TRP A 70 -8.95 10.50 26.36
N ARG A 71 -10.21 10.20 26.72
CA ARG A 71 -11.13 9.47 25.85
C ARG A 71 -12.42 10.21 25.62
N LEU A 72 -12.81 10.27 24.35
CA LEU A 72 -14.09 10.80 23.90
C LEU A 72 -14.69 9.83 22.88
N GLU A 73 -15.96 9.49 23.07
CA GLU A 73 -16.74 8.70 22.13
C GLU A 73 -17.75 9.59 21.42
N LEU A 74 -17.77 9.52 20.10
CA LEU A 74 -18.75 10.16 19.25
C LEU A 74 -19.75 9.09 18.78
N ILE A 75 -21.02 9.28 19.10
CA ILE A 75 -22.11 8.38 18.73
C ILE A 75 -22.87 9.02 17.56
N LEU A 76 -22.82 8.35 16.41
CA LEU A 76 -23.51 8.74 15.18
C LEU A 76 -24.96 8.26 15.19
N PRO A 77 -25.85 8.94 14.44
CA PRO A 77 -27.25 8.52 14.36
C PRO A 77 -27.43 7.21 13.60
N GLU A 78 -26.48 6.86 12.75
CA GLU A 78 -26.47 5.63 11.95
C GLU A 78 -25.04 5.18 11.66
N PHE A 79 -24.90 3.88 11.38
CA PHE A 79 -23.66 3.26 10.92
C PHE A 79 -23.27 3.82 9.56
N ARG A 80 -22.07 4.38 9.46
CA ARG A 80 -21.56 4.96 8.20
C ARG A 80 -20.05 4.96 8.16
N SER A 81 -19.53 5.30 6.99
CA SER A 81 -18.12 5.53 6.76
C SER A 81 -17.82 7.00 6.50
N GLY A 82 -16.61 7.44 6.85
CA GLY A 82 -16.11 8.77 6.55
C GLY A 82 -14.78 9.07 7.23
N HIS A 83 -14.44 10.36 7.29
CA HIS A 83 -13.22 10.88 7.90
C HIS A 83 -13.56 11.98 8.91
N LEU A 84 -12.81 12.07 10.01
CA LEU A 84 -12.93 13.21 10.93
C LEU A 84 -12.12 14.39 10.39
N ALA A 85 -12.76 15.54 10.24
CA ALA A 85 -12.06 16.80 10.02
C ALA A 85 -11.52 17.30 11.37
N ILE A 86 -10.20 17.44 11.48
CA ILE A 86 -9.54 17.85 12.72
C ILE A 86 -8.79 19.16 12.47
N SER A 87 -9.00 20.15 13.34
CA SER A 87 -8.32 21.45 13.30
C SER A 87 -7.72 21.86 14.63
N ASN A 88 -7.00 22.98 14.62
CA ASN A 88 -6.24 23.47 15.77
C ASN A 88 -5.37 22.37 16.38
N TRP A 89 -4.72 21.57 15.51
CA TRP A 89 -3.91 20.44 15.91
C TRP A 89 -2.68 20.91 16.69
N LEU A 90 -2.74 20.78 18.01
CA LEU A 90 -1.69 21.19 18.94
C LEU A 90 -1.32 19.99 19.78
N ILE A 91 -0.37 19.16 19.30
CA ILE A 91 0.07 17.97 20.01
C ILE A 91 1.54 18.11 20.43
N PRO A 92 1.89 17.99 21.73
CA PRO A 92 3.27 18.05 22.19
C PRO A 92 4.07 16.84 21.72
N GLU A 93 5.40 16.96 21.77
CA GLU A 93 6.29 15.83 21.48
C GLU A 93 5.95 14.62 22.37
N GLY A 94 5.84 13.45 21.74
CA GLY A 94 5.43 12.21 22.39
C GLY A 94 3.91 12.05 22.56
N GLY A 95 3.10 13.07 22.31
CA GLY A 95 1.63 12.95 22.27
C GLY A 95 1.15 12.11 21.08
N ARG A 96 0.08 11.34 21.28
CA ARG A 96 -0.41 10.36 20.28
C ARG A 96 -1.93 10.29 20.33
N LEU A 97 -2.59 10.43 19.19
CA LEU A 97 -4.03 10.20 19.08
C LEU A 97 -4.29 8.90 18.32
N PHE A 98 -5.19 8.06 18.84
CA PHE A 98 -5.74 6.91 18.15
C PHE A 98 -7.24 7.11 17.97
N ILE A 99 -7.78 6.70 16.83
CA ILE A 99 -9.20 6.85 16.48
C ILE A 99 -9.74 5.48 16.14
N PHE A 100 -10.61 4.97 17.01
CA PHE A 100 -11.15 3.62 16.97
C PHE A 100 -12.48 3.56 16.22
N ASN A 101 -12.58 2.52 15.39
CA ASN A 101 -13.82 2.10 14.72
C ASN A 101 -14.64 1.17 15.64
N ASP A 102 -13.94 0.31 16.38
CA ASP A 102 -14.52 -0.59 17.36
C ASP A 102 -13.56 -0.81 18.54
N LEU A 103 -13.58 -1.98 19.19
CA LEU A 103 -12.71 -2.27 20.33
C LEU A 103 -11.26 -2.57 19.92
N GLU A 104 -11.02 -3.03 18.69
CA GLU A 104 -9.72 -3.55 18.24
C GLU A 104 -9.21 -2.86 16.96
N SER A 105 -10.10 -2.33 16.12
CA SER A 105 -9.79 -1.58 14.90
C SER A 105 -9.63 -0.09 15.19
N TYR A 106 -8.48 0.48 14.82
CA TYR A 106 -8.18 1.90 14.97
C TYR A 106 -7.24 2.41 13.87
N THR A 107 -7.23 3.73 13.70
CA THR A 107 -6.25 4.48 12.91
C THR A 107 -5.36 5.33 13.82
N GLY A 108 -4.12 5.57 13.41
CA GLY A 108 -3.10 6.27 14.20
C GLY A 108 -1.90 5.40 14.59
N PRO A 109 -0.96 5.92 15.41
CA PRO A 109 -1.07 7.19 16.13
C PRO A 109 -0.90 8.41 15.23
N TYR A 110 -1.84 9.35 15.30
CA TYR A 110 -1.61 10.68 14.78
C TYR A 110 -0.67 11.43 15.73
N LEU A 111 0.51 11.78 15.21
CA LEU A 111 1.57 12.44 15.95
C LEU A 111 1.55 13.96 15.74
N ASN A 112 2.43 14.65 16.46
CA ASN A 112 2.73 16.06 16.20
C ASN A 112 3.14 16.25 14.73
N ARG A 113 2.48 17.16 14.02
CA ARG A 113 2.71 17.48 12.60
C ARG A 113 2.68 19.01 12.42
N SER A 114 3.25 19.50 11.33
CA SER A 114 3.29 20.95 11.03
C SER A 114 1.95 21.53 10.59
N GLU A 115 0.99 20.68 10.24
CA GLU A 115 -0.33 21.09 9.74
C GLU A 115 -1.28 21.38 10.89
N GLU A 116 -1.96 22.54 10.86
CA GLU A 116 -2.97 22.91 11.85
C GLU A 116 -4.32 22.22 11.63
N VAL A 117 -4.56 21.69 10.42
CA VAL A 117 -5.80 21.03 10.00
C VAL A 117 -5.45 19.80 9.17
N PHE A 118 -6.09 18.66 9.45
CA PHE A 118 -5.96 17.44 8.65
C PHE A 118 -7.23 16.58 8.74
N MET A 119 -7.31 15.59 7.85
CA MET A 119 -8.37 14.57 7.88
C MET A 119 -7.81 13.30 8.52
N SER A 120 -8.58 12.67 9.41
CA SER A 120 -8.21 11.34 9.89
C SER A 120 -8.23 10.31 8.76
N GLY A 121 -7.59 9.16 9.00
CA GLY A 121 -7.90 7.91 8.33
C GLY A 121 -9.39 7.57 8.44
N ARG A 122 -9.83 6.66 7.57
CA ARG A 122 -11.24 6.30 7.41
C ARG A 122 -11.75 5.60 8.66
N PHE A 123 -12.96 5.96 9.07
CA PHE A 123 -13.71 5.19 10.05
C PHE A 123 -14.92 4.53 9.40
N ILE A 124 -15.32 3.37 9.90
CA ILE A 124 -16.53 2.65 9.47
C ILE A 124 -17.26 2.17 10.72
N SER A 125 -18.11 3.01 11.28
CA SER A 125 -18.78 2.73 12.55
C SER A 125 -19.95 3.67 12.81
N GLU A 126 -20.83 3.30 13.74
CA GLU A 126 -21.77 4.23 14.37
C GLU A 126 -21.20 4.84 15.67
N ARG A 127 -20.04 4.36 16.15
CA ARG A 127 -19.41 4.80 17.41
C ARG A 127 -17.91 4.97 17.17
N ILE A 128 -17.43 6.20 17.22
CA ILE A 128 -16.00 6.52 17.02
C ILE A 128 -15.40 6.86 18.37
N THR A 129 -14.36 6.14 18.79
CA THR A 129 -13.67 6.47 20.06
C THR A 129 -12.30 7.09 19.79
N LEU A 130 -12.09 8.31 20.27
CA LEU A 130 -10.80 8.98 20.25
C LEU A 130 -10.08 8.69 21.56
N GLU A 131 -8.85 8.18 21.48
CA GLU A 131 -7.96 7.98 22.62
C GLU A 131 -6.69 8.79 22.42
N TYR A 132 -6.52 9.84 23.23
CA TYR A 132 -5.36 10.71 23.18
C TYR A 132 -4.45 10.50 24.38
N PHE A 133 -3.20 10.17 24.08
CA PHE A 133 -2.10 10.01 25.01
C PHE A 133 -1.27 11.29 25.10
N GLU A 134 -0.98 11.73 26.33
CA GLU A 134 -0.07 12.83 26.60
C GLU A 134 0.98 12.47 27.66
N PRO A 135 2.29 12.65 27.40
CA PRO A 135 3.34 12.49 28.40
C PRO A 135 3.17 13.45 29.59
N VAL A 136 3.44 12.99 30.81
CA VAL A 136 3.38 13.85 32.03
C VAL A 136 4.37 15.03 31.98
N ASN A 137 5.45 14.89 31.21
CA ASN A 137 6.49 15.90 31.02
C ASN A 137 6.36 16.65 29.68
N ALA A 138 5.18 16.64 29.06
CA ALA A 138 4.93 17.41 27.84
C ALA A 138 5.20 18.91 28.06
N GLU A 139 5.75 19.58 27.03
CA GLU A 139 6.10 21.00 27.10
C GLU A 139 4.86 21.91 27.21
N PHE A 140 3.72 21.44 26.72
CA PHE A 140 2.42 22.08 26.81
C PHE A 140 1.31 21.03 26.80
N SER A 141 0.11 21.42 27.22
CA SER A 141 -1.08 20.55 27.14
C SER A 141 -1.61 20.54 25.72
N GLY A 142 -1.63 19.38 25.08
CA GLY A 142 -2.14 19.21 23.73
C GLY A 142 -3.66 19.25 23.63
N ASN A 143 -4.18 19.80 22.55
CA ASN A 143 -5.61 19.89 22.24
C ASN A 143 -5.84 19.94 20.73
N PHE A 144 -7.08 19.69 20.31
CA PHE A 144 -7.53 19.82 18.93
C PHE A 144 -9.06 19.95 18.91
N LYS A 145 -9.59 20.37 17.77
CA LYS A 145 -11.03 20.41 17.51
C LYS A 145 -11.42 19.38 16.46
N ILE A 146 -12.60 18.82 16.63
CA ILE A 146 -13.25 18.00 15.61
C ILE A 146 -14.32 18.88 14.97
N ASP A 147 -14.15 19.20 13.68
CA ASP A 147 -14.96 20.18 12.95
C ASP A 147 -16.11 19.55 12.15
N GLY A 148 -16.16 18.23 12.10
CA GLY A 148 -17.24 17.49 11.47
C GLY A 148 -16.79 16.14 10.94
N ILE A 149 -17.69 15.51 10.20
CA ILE A 149 -17.43 14.27 9.47
C ILE A 149 -17.50 14.56 7.99
N LEU A 150 -16.41 14.27 7.29
CA LEU A 150 -16.35 14.29 5.84
C LEU A 150 -16.83 12.94 5.31
N PRO A 151 -17.70 12.91 4.28
CA PRO A 151 -18.13 11.65 3.68
C PRO A 151 -16.97 10.97 2.97
N ASP A 152 -17.05 9.64 2.81
CA ASP A 152 -16.23 8.96 1.81
C ASP A 152 -16.49 9.62 0.46
N PHE A 153 -15.42 10.01 -0.24
CA PHE A 153 -15.59 10.47 -1.60
C PHE A 153 -15.87 9.27 -2.48
N VAL A 154 -17.13 9.15 -2.92
CA VAL A 154 -17.45 8.28 -4.04
C VAL A 154 -16.87 8.95 -5.27
N VAL A 155 -15.77 8.40 -5.79
CA VAL A 155 -15.37 8.69 -7.17
C VAL A 155 -16.60 8.40 -8.02
N THR A 156 -17.32 9.45 -8.44
CA THR A 156 -18.26 9.31 -9.55
C THR A 156 -17.41 8.73 -10.65
N SER A 157 -17.63 7.45 -10.99
CA SER A 157 -17.06 6.78 -12.15
C SER A 157 -16.99 7.86 -13.21
N SER A 158 -15.76 8.30 -13.52
CA SER A 158 -15.51 9.47 -14.36
C SER A 158 -16.56 9.45 -15.46
N GLN A 159 -17.44 10.48 -15.50
CA GLN A 159 -18.46 10.59 -16.53
C GLN A 159 -17.78 10.16 -17.82
N GLY A 160 -18.23 9.02 -18.36
CA GLY A 160 -17.53 8.33 -19.42
C GLY A 160 -17.12 9.37 -20.44
N VAL A 161 -15.82 9.65 -20.50
CA VAL A 161 -15.24 9.90 -21.80
C VAL A 161 -15.70 8.68 -22.57
N ASP A 162 -16.42 8.91 -23.66
CA ASP A 162 -16.85 7.87 -24.59
C ASP A 162 -15.57 7.32 -25.23
N ILE A 163 -14.72 6.67 -24.43
CA ILE A 163 -13.72 5.74 -24.88
C ILE A 163 -14.61 4.61 -25.35
N HIS A 164 -14.69 4.44 -26.67
CA HIS A 164 -15.27 3.25 -27.25
C HIS A 164 -14.57 2.05 -26.60
N ALA A 165 -15.17 1.52 -25.54
CA ALA A 165 -14.71 0.33 -24.86
C ALA A 165 -14.93 -0.81 -25.85
N VAL A 166 -13.92 -1.04 -26.69
CA VAL A 166 -13.94 -2.14 -27.62
C VAL A 166 -13.78 -3.39 -26.79
N LYS A 167 -14.89 -4.12 -26.71
CA LYS A 167 -14.94 -5.42 -26.04
C LYS A 167 -13.91 -6.33 -26.70
N VAL A 168 -12.82 -6.62 -25.99
CA VAL A 168 -11.89 -7.68 -26.34
C VAL A 168 -12.70 -8.97 -26.51
N LYS A 169 -12.68 -9.54 -27.72
CA LYS A 169 -13.36 -10.81 -28.01
C LYS A 169 -12.74 -11.91 -27.13
N PRO A 170 -13.55 -12.87 -26.64
CA PRO A 170 -13.16 -13.88 -25.63
C PRO A 170 -12.32 -15.04 -26.21
N VAL A 171 -11.52 -14.80 -27.26
CA VAL A 171 -10.79 -15.85 -28.00
C VAL A 171 -9.28 -15.80 -27.73
N ARG A 172 -8.77 -14.78 -27.03
CA ARG A 172 -7.40 -14.66 -26.53
C ARG A 172 -7.45 -14.63 -24.99
N GLU A 173 -6.49 -15.24 -24.31
CA GLU A 173 -6.31 -15.01 -22.86
C GLU A 173 -6.07 -13.50 -22.64
N ARG A 174 -6.72 -12.93 -21.61
CA ARG A 174 -6.63 -11.49 -21.34
C ARG A 174 -5.22 -11.13 -20.83
N PRO A 175 -4.69 -9.95 -21.17
CA PRO A 175 -3.46 -9.46 -20.55
C PRO A 175 -3.61 -9.40 -19.03
N LYS A 176 -2.54 -9.74 -18.31
CA LYS A 176 -2.55 -9.86 -16.85
C LYS A 176 -1.77 -8.73 -16.20
N ILE A 177 -2.35 -8.09 -15.18
CA ILE A 177 -1.63 -7.25 -14.23
C ILE A 177 -1.32 -8.11 -13.01
N MET A 178 -0.04 -8.19 -12.65
CA MET A 178 0.39 -8.86 -11.42
C MET A 178 0.59 -7.83 -10.32
N VAL A 179 0.01 -8.08 -9.16
CA VAL A 179 0.27 -7.29 -7.97
C VAL A 179 0.79 -8.17 -6.84
N THR A 180 1.70 -7.65 -6.02
CA THR A 180 2.16 -8.36 -4.82
C THR A 180 2.00 -7.49 -3.60
N GLY A 181 1.78 -8.09 -2.44
CA GLY A 181 1.76 -7.42 -1.14
C GLY A 181 2.59 -8.20 -0.16
N TYR A 182 3.19 -7.54 0.81
CA TYR A 182 4.12 -8.18 1.75
C TYR A 182 3.57 -8.24 3.17
N TRP A 183 3.63 -7.14 3.91
CA TRP A 183 3.05 -7.09 5.25
C TRP A 183 1.73 -6.32 5.24
N PRO A 184 0.79 -6.61 6.16
CA PRO A 184 -0.42 -5.84 6.34
C PRO A 184 -0.08 -4.35 6.51
N PRO A 185 -0.76 -3.43 5.78
CA PRO A 185 -2.01 -3.67 5.05
C PRO A 185 -1.84 -4.23 3.63
N THR A 186 -0.61 -4.37 3.11
CA THR A 186 -0.37 -4.57 1.67
C THR A 186 -0.69 -5.95 1.12
N ASN A 187 -0.51 -7.03 1.88
CA ASN A 187 -0.94 -8.37 1.47
C ASN A 187 -2.48 -8.48 1.51
N GLU A 188 -3.11 -7.96 2.56
CA GLU A 188 -4.56 -7.99 2.75
C GLU A 188 -5.30 -7.15 1.70
N MET A 189 -4.77 -5.98 1.34
CA MET A 189 -5.40 -5.10 0.36
C MET A 189 -5.48 -5.74 -1.04
N VAL A 190 -4.54 -6.61 -1.41
CA VAL A 190 -4.53 -7.31 -2.71
C VAL A 190 -5.11 -8.72 -2.64
N ARG A 191 -5.53 -9.21 -1.46
CA ARG A 191 -6.02 -10.58 -1.24
C ARG A 191 -7.15 -11.00 -2.18
N HIS A 192 -8.06 -10.08 -2.47
CA HIS A 192 -9.21 -10.31 -3.34
C HIS A 192 -8.85 -10.58 -4.82
N PHE A 193 -7.61 -10.32 -5.22
CA PHE A 193 -7.03 -10.71 -6.51
C PHE A 193 -6.35 -12.07 -6.51
N SER A 194 -6.28 -12.76 -5.36
CA SER A 194 -5.75 -14.12 -5.30
C SER A 194 -6.72 -15.08 -5.99
N GLN A 195 -6.14 -16.00 -6.77
CA GLN A 195 -6.85 -17.09 -7.42
C GLN A 195 -6.94 -18.34 -6.51
N ASP A 196 -6.23 -18.34 -5.38
CA ASP A 196 -6.31 -19.41 -4.41
C ASP A 196 -7.63 -19.32 -3.62
N SER A 197 -8.42 -20.39 -3.68
CA SER A 197 -9.71 -20.49 -2.99
C SER A 197 -9.58 -20.58 -1.46
N GLU A 198 -8.43 -20.96 -0.93
CA GLU A 198 -8.15 -20.94 0.52
C GLU A 198 -7.86 -19.50 0.98
N LEU A 199 -7.09 -18.74 0.20
CA LEU A 199 -6.77 -17.33 0.49
C LEU A 199 -7.94 -16.38 0.22
N ASN A 200 -8.80 -16.74 -0.73
CA ASN A 200 -9.92 -15.92 -1.19
C ASN A 200 -11.19 -16.78 -1.37
N PRO A 201 -11.86 -17.15 -0.25
CA PRO A 201 -13.00 -18.08 -0.27
C PRO A 201 -14.24 -17.52 -0.97
N GLU A 202 -14.36 -16.20 -1.09
CA GLU A 202 -15.43 -15.52 -1.82
C GLU A 202 -15.21 -15.52 -3.35
N GLY A 203 -14.06 -16.04 -3.79
CA GLY A 203 -13.69 -16.19 -5.20
C GLY A 203 -12.89 -15.02 -5.75
N TRP A 204 -12.13 -15.32 -6.81
CA TRP A 204 -11.26 -14.37 -7.50
C TRP A 204 -12.05 -13.22 -8.12
N GLN A 205 -11.72 -11.98 -7.75
CA GLN A 205 -12.39 -10.76 -8.21
C GLN A 205 -11.66 -10.07 -9.37
N GLY A 206 -10.50 -10.59 -9.77
CA GLY A 206 -9.66 -10.00 -10.81
C GLY A 206 -9.99 -10.43 -12.23
N GLU A 207 -10.94 -11.35 -12.46
CA GLU A 207 -11.33 -11.75 -13.82
C GLU A 207 -11.96 -10.57 -14.55
N ASN A 208 -11.38 -10.19 -15.71
CA ASN A 208 -11.83 -9.05 -16.51
C ASN A 208 -12.14 -7.83 -15.63
N TRP A 209 -11.18 -7.47 -14.78
CA TRP A 209 -11.39 -6.58 -13.66
C TRP A 209 -12.01 -5.26 -14.12
N GLU A 210 -13.14 -4.90 -13.49
CA GLU A 210 -14.00 -3.75 -13.83
C GLU A 210 -14.48 -3.67 -15.29
N GLY A 211 -14.37 -4.76 -16.05
CA GLY A 211 -14.69 -4.78 -17.47
C GLY A 211 -13.62 -4.13 -18.36
N LEU A 212 -12.41 -3.89 -17.83
CA LEU A 212 -11.33 -3.19 -18.53
C LEU A 212 -10.59 -4.07 -19.55
N GLY A 213 -10.88 -5.38 -19.62
CA GLY A 213 -10.22 -6.29 -20.54
C GLY A 213 -8.93 -6.92 -20.01
N TYR A 214 -8.61 -6.72 -18.73
CA TYR A 214 -7.42 -7.25 -18.07
C TYR A 214 -7.82 -8.19 -16.94
N ASP A 215 -7.02 -9.23 -16.73
CA ASP A 215 -7.10 -10.03 -15.51
C ASP A 215 -6.11 -9.47 -14.48
N VAL A 216 -6.52 -9.34 -13.21
CA VAL A 216 -5.64 -8.89 -12.13
C VAL A 216 -5.39 -10.06 -11.18
N VAL A 217 -4.12 -10.43 -10.98
CA VAL A 217 -3.72 -11.55 -10.13
C VAL A 217 -2.79 -11.09 -9.03
N SER A 218 -2.91 -11.69 -7.84
CA SER A 218 -2.03 -11.37 -6.72
C SER A 218 -1.38 -12.57 -6.06
N PHE A 219 -0.18 -12.31 -5.53
CA PHE A 219 0.66 -13.26 -4.78
C PHE A 219 1.24 -12.52 -3.58
N PHE A 220 1.26 -13.15 -2.42
CA PHE A 220 1.67 -12.52 -1.16
C PHE A 220 1.82 -13.58 -0.06
N PRO A 221 2.68 -13.32 0.96
CA PRO A 221 2.75 -14.18 2.11
C PRO A 221 1.55 -13.98 3.04
N GLU A 222 1.29 -15.02 3.83
CA GLU A 222 0.26 -15.07 4.84
C GLU A 222 0.84 -14.88 6.25
N PHE A 223 -0.01 -14.41 7.15
CA PHE A 223 0.34 -14.22 8.56
C PHE A 223 -0.81 -14.65 9.47
N ASP A 224 -0.45 -15.18 10.63
CA ASP A 224 -1.38 -15.52 11.70
C ASP A 224 -0.90 -14.89 13.03
N PRO A 225 -1.61 -13.87 13.56
CA PRO A 225 -2.83 -13.27 13.03
C PRO A 225 -2.57 -12.39 11.78
N ALA A 226 -3.59 -12.24 10.93
CA ALA A 226 -3.49 -11.44 9.71
C ALA A 226 -3.22 -9.95 9.96
N ASP A 227 -3.66 -9.39 11.09
CA ASP A 227 -3.39 -7.98 11.46
C ASP A 227 -2.21 -7.85 12.42
N CYS A 228 -1.08 -8.44 12.04
CA CYS A 228 0.12 -8.44 12.85
C CYS A 228 0.86 -7.08 12.80
N ASN A 229 1.17 -6.55 13.98
CA ASN A 229 2.05 -5.38 14.08
C ASN A 229 3.51 -5.74 13.77
N ASN A 230 3.96 -6.93 14.19
CA ASN A 230 5.28 -7.48 13.90
C ASN A 230 5.15 -8.89 13.32
N CYS A 231 4.95 -8.93 12.01
CA CYS A 231 4.57 -10.13 11.25
C CYS A 231 5.70 -11.14 11.04
N GLY A 232 6.96 -10.72 11.18
CA GLY A 232 8.10 -11.61 10.94
C GLY A 232 8.15 -12.12 9.50
N GLN A 233 8.47 -13.41 9.35
CA GLN A 233 8.70 -14.08 8.06
C GLN A 233 7.41 -14.32 7.24
N GLY A 234 6.28 -14.57 7.91
CA GLY A 234 5.09 -15.10 7.23
C GLY A 234 5.28 -16.53 6.74
N TYR A 235 4.35 -17.00 5.91
CA TYR A 235 4.40 -18.29 5.22
C TYR A 235 3.66 -18.22 3.87
N GLY A 236 3.86 -19.19 2.97
CA GLY A 236 3.13 -19.26 1.69
C GLY A 236 3.92 -18.68 0.51
N ASP A 237 3.26 -18.20 -0.53
CA ASP A 237 3.96 -17.63 -1.69
C ASP A 237 4.66 -16.31 -1.31
N LEU A 238 5.87 -16.10 -1.83
CA LEU A 238 6.64 -14.86 -1.63
C LEU A 238 6.92 -14.58 -0.14
N GLU A 239 7.36 -15.59 0.62
CA GLU A 239 7.70 -15.42 2.04
C GLU A 239 8.69 -14.26 2.24
N VAL A 240 8.71 -13.71 3.45
CA VAL A 240 9.68 -12.66 3.82
C VAL A 240 11.06 -13.29 4.07
N ASP A 241 11.59 -13.98 3.07
CA ASP A 241 12.89 -14.64 2.99
C ASP A 241 13.46 -14.40 1.58
N TYR A 242 14.74 -14.04 1.49
CA TYR A 242 15.32 -13.66 0.19
C TYR A 242 15.39 -14.81 -0.81
N GLN A 243 15.62 -16.05 -0.34
CA GLN A 243 15.75 -17.20 -1.23
C GLN A 243 14.39 -17.71 -1.66
N ASP A 244 13.46 -17.76 -0.73
CA ASP A 244 12.07 -18.12 -0.99
C ASP A 244 11.44 -17.14 -1.97
N PHE A 245 11.55 -15.83 -1.71
CA PHE A 245 11.00 -14.82 -2.61
C PHE A 245 11.50 -14.96 -4.05
N SER A 246 12.82 -15.07 -4.27
CA SER A 246 13.33 -15.27 -5.63
C SER A 246 12.95 -16.64 -6.19
N GLY A 247 12.85 -17.66 -5.34
CA GLY A 247 12.42 -19.01 -5.69
C GLY A 247 10.99 -19.05 -6.21
N ASP A 248 10.11 -18.20 -5.69
CA ASP A 248 8.71 -18.10 -6.08
C ASP A 248 8.47 -17.07 -7.19
N PHE A 249 9.07 -15.88 -7.06
CA PHE A 249 8.81 -14.76 -7.97
C PHE A 249 9.07 -15.12 -9.43
N TRP A 250 10.20 -15.77 -9.73
CA TRP A 250 10.58 -16.08 -11.11
C TRP A 250 9.68 -17.12 -11.78
N PRO A 251 9.36 -18.26 -11.14
CA PRO A 251 8.33 -19.16 -11.65
C PRO A 251 6.95 -18.50 -11.81
N ILE A 252 6.53 -17.67 -10.85
CA ILE A 252 5.24 -16.98 -10.92
C ILE A 252 5.18 -16.08 -12.15
N VAL A 253 6.18 -15.22 -12.39
CA VAL A 253 6.15 -14.32 -13.55
C VAL A 253 6.31 -15.06 -14.88
N GLU A 254 6.97 -16.22 -14.90
CA GLU A 254 7.06 -17.09 -16.08
C GLU A 254 5.70 -17.69 -16.47
N GLU A 255 4.87 -18.05 -15.49
CA GLU A 255 3.52 -18.54 -15.70
C GLU A 255 2.50 -17.41 -15.98
N VAL A 256 2.57 -16.34 -15.20
CA VAL A 256 1.63 -15.23 -15.29
C VAL A 256 1.87 -14.44 -16.58
N GLN A 257 3.12 -14.18 -16.94
CA GLN A 257 3.53 -13.32 -18.06
C GLN A 257 2.84 -11.93 -17.99
N PRO A 258 3.01 -11.19 -16.89
CA PRO A 258 2.27 -9.94 -16.69
C PRO A 258 2.73 -8.84 -17.66
N VAL A 259 1.76 -8.03 -18.11
CA VAL A 259 2.02 -6.84 -18.92
C VAL A 259 2.30 -5.60 -18.07
N GLY A 260 2.01 -5.68 -16.77
CA GLY A 260 2.31 -4.67 -15.77
C GLY A 260 2.46 -5.30 -14.38
N ILE A 261 3.42 -4.81 -13.58
CA ILE A 261 3.67 -5.28 -12.21
C ILE A 261 3.62 -4.11 -11.22
N ILE A 262 2.84 -4.24 -10.15
CA ILE A 262 2.96 -3.38 -8.97
C ILE A 262 3.31 -4.23 -7.76
N THR A 263 4.47 -3.98 -7.18
CA THR A 263 4.83 -4.58 -5.89
C THR A 263 4.49 -3.61 -4.78
N PHE A 264 3.87 -4.08 -3.70
CA PHE A 264 3.52 -3.28 -2.55
C PHE A 264 4.21 -3.79 -1.29
N SER A 265 4.62 -2.89 -0.41
CA SER A 265 5.08 -3.26 0.92
C SER A 265 4.73 -2.20 1.96
N ARG A 266 4.85 -2.56 3.24
CA ARG A 266 4.58 -1.63 4.34
C ARG A 266 5.73 -0.66 4.53
N GLY A 267 5.42 0.64 4.53
CA GLY A 267 6.34 1.76 4.73
C GLY A 267 6.29 2.31 6.15
N PHE A 268 6.42 3.64 6.27
CA PHE A 268 6.42 4.34 7.55
C PHE A 268 5.11 4.20 8.32
N ASN A 269 5.13 4.47 9.63
CA ASN A 269 3.94 4.42 10.47
C ASN A 269 3.12 5.72 10.35
N ASP A 270 2.55 5.97 9.18
CA ASP A 270 1.72 7.12 8.80
C ASP A 270 0.70 6.74 7.70
N MET A 271 0.13 7.74 7.02
CA MET A 271 -0.89 7.60 5.95
C MET A 271 -0.28 7.71 4.54
N SER A 272 1.01 7.43 4.39
CA SER A 272 1.71 7.63 3.11
C SER A 272 1.33 6.63 2.02
N TRP A 273 1.42 7.07 0.77
CA TRP A 273 1.35 6.22 -0.42
C TRP A 273 2.53 6.57 -1.34
N GLU A 274 3.66 5.89 -1.13
CA GLU A 274 4.98 6.32 -1.60
C GLU A 274 5.35 5.55 -2.86
N LEU A 275 5.33 6.23 -4.00
CA LEU A 275 5.76 5.62 -5.26
C LEU A 275 7.28 5.70 -5.34
N GLU A 276 7.92 4.54 -5.39
CA GLU A 276 9.37 4.45 -5.29
C GLU A 276 10.03 4.62 -6.65
N ASN A 277 10.82 5.68 -6.82
CA ASN A 277 11.44 5.96 -8.10
C ASN A 277 12.63 5.04 -8.40
N ARG A 278 13.40 4.64 -7.38
CA ARG A 278 14.74 4.07 -7.54
C ARG A 278 14.92 2.78 -6.76
N LEU A 279 15.13 1.67 -7.45
CA LEU A 279 15.35 0.35 -6.87
C LEU A 279 16.77 -0.11 -7.19
N VAL A 280 17.51 -0.58 -6.18
CA VAL A 280 18.97 -0.74 -6.27
C VAL A 280 19.43 -2.20 -6.06
N ASN A 281 20.34 -2.66 -6.91
CA ASN A 281 21.00 -3.97 -6.82
C ASN A 281 22.04 -4.02 -5.69
N ARG A 282 21.60 -4.08 -4.44
CA ARG A 282 22.49 -3.86 -3.28
C ARG A 282 23.35 -5.08 -2.98
N THR A 283 24.45 -4.81 -2.27
CA THR A 283 25.26 -5.85 -1.59
C THR A 283 25.14 -5.81 -0.07
N ASN A 284 24.58 -4.72 0.46
CA ASN A 284 24.50 -4.40 1.88
C ASN A 284 23.07 -4.51 2.42
N TRP A 285 22.43 -5.66 2.16
CA TRP A 285 21.11 -5.99 2.68
C TRP A 285 21.14 -6.20 4.20
N TYR A 286 20.01 -5.95 4.86
CA TYR A 286 19.80 -6.40 6.23
C TYR A 286 19.47 -7.90 6.25
N ASP A 287 19.88 -8.58 7.31
CA ASP A 287 19.56 -9.99 7.53
C ASP A 287 18.05 -10.20 7.58
N ASP A 288 17.53 -11.20 6.86
CA ASP A 288 16.15 -11.68 7.00
C ASP A 288 15.99 -12.65 8.20
N TYR A 289 15.03 -13.57 8.11
CA TYR A 289 14.68 -14.47 9.21
C TYR A 289 15.32 -15.86 9.14
N THR A 290 15.67 -16.36 7.94
CA THR A 290 16.11 -17.74 7.73
C THR A 290 17.40 -17.82 6.92
N ALA A 291 18.31 -18.72 7.33
CA ALA A 291 19.61 -18.81 6.66
C ALA A 291 19.50 -19.48 5.28
N PRO A 292 20.18 -18.96 4.24
CA PRO A 292 21.12 -17.83 4.27
C PRO A 292 20.48 -16.43 4.35
N LEU A 293 20.87 -15.66 5.38
CA LEU A 293 20.18 -14.42 5.76
C LEU A 293 20.29 -13.24 4.78
N LEU A 294 21.09 -13.39 3.72
CA LEU A 294 21.30 -12.39 2.68
C LEU A 294 21.01 -13.05 1.33
N PRO A 295 20.64 -12.27 0.30
CA PRO A 295 20.39 -12.80 -1.04
C PRO A 295 21.49 -13.74 -1.52
N THR A 296 21.12 -14.79 -2.25
CA THR A 296 22.08 -15.68 -2.90
C THR A 296 21.64 -15.87 -4.35
N PRO A 297 22.30 -15.21 -5.32
CA PRO A 297 23.52 -14.40 -5.20
C PRO A 297 23.31 -13.05 -4.48
N ASN A 298 24.42 -12.42 -4.03
CA ASN A 298 24.44 -11.07 -3.47
C ASN A 298 25.46 -10.20 -4.23
N PRO A 299 25.04 -9.25 -5.09
CA PRO A 299 23.67 -8.78 -5.26
C PRO A 299 22.77 -9.78 -6.02
N PRO A 300 21.43 -9.66 -5.95
CA PRO A 300 20.50 -10.63 -6.55
C PRO A 300 20.58 -10.74 -8.07
N ASP A 301 20.87 -9.64 -8.77
CA ASP A 301 21.15 -9.65 -10.20
C ASP A 301 22.66 -9.68 -10.43
N ASP A 302 23.20 -10.85 -10.76
CA ASP A 302 24.61 -11.05 -11.05
C ASP A 302 25.01 -10.69 -12.49
N THR A 303 24.04 -10.27 -13.32
CA THR A 303 24.26 -9.88 -14.72
C THR A 303 24.62 -8.41 -14.89
N VAL A 304 24.37 -7.59 -13.86
CA VAL A 304 24.66 -6.15 -13.82
C VAL A 304 25.66 -5.81 -12.72
N GLU A 305 26.19 -4.57 -12.74
CA GLU A 305 27.10 -4.11 -11.71
C GLU A 305 26.41 -3.97 -10.34
N ASN A 306 27.20 -4.09 -9.27
CA ASN A 306 26.74 -3.77 -7.92
C ASN A 306 26.17 -2.36 -7.89
N TYR A 307 25.06 -2.19 -7.17
CA TYR A 307 24.32 -0.93 -7.05
C TYR A 307 23.75 -0.40 -8.37
N HIS A 308 23.59 -1.25 -9.39
CA HIS A 308 22.79 -0.91 -10.56
C HIS A 308 21.38 -0.47 -10.14
N VAL A 309 20.91 0.63 -10.71
CA VAL A 309 19.65 1.28 -10.35
C VAL A 309 18.66 1.05 -11.47
N ARG A 310 17.52 0.47 -11.13
CA ARG A 310 16.35 0.41 -11.99
C ARG A 310 15.33 1.42 -11.52
N TYR A 311 14.69 2.09 -12.47
CA TYR A 311 13.69 3.11 -12.18
C TYR A 311 12.30 2.53 -12.35
N THR A 312 11.36 3.02 -11.55
CA THR A 312 9.94 2.73 -11.76
C THR A 312 9.52 3.20 -13.15
N SER A 313 8.66 2.41 -13.78
CA SER A 313 7.97 2.80 -15.01
C SER A 313 6.46 2.81 -14.82
N LEU A 314 6.00 2.87 -13.56
CA LEU A 314 4.61 3.18 -13.23
C LEU A 314 4.25 4.59 -13.72
N PRO A 315 2.99 4.86 -14.08
CA PRO A 315 2.51 6.21 -14.38
C PRO A 315 2.40 7.03 -13.09
N VAL A 316 3.55 7.37 -12.50
CA VAL A 316 3.66 7.91 -11.13
C VAL A 316 2.78 9.15 -10.92
N THR A 317 2.90 10.13 -11.81
CA THR A 317 2.13 11.37 -11.71
C THR A 317 0.63 11.09 -11.77
N ASP A 318 0.20 10.19 -12.65
CA ASP A 318 -1.21 9.87 -12.82
C ASP A 318 -1.76 9.10 -11.62
N ILE A 319 -0.96 8.20 -11.02
CA ILE A 319 -1.35 7.48 -9.80
C ILE A 319 -1.48 8.47 -8.63
N ILE A 320 -0.51 9.37 -8.45
CA ILE A 320 -0.56 10.39 -7.39
C ILE A 320 -1.84 11.23 -7.55
N ASN A 321 -2.09 11.74 -8.76
CA ASN A 321 -3.27 12.54 -9.03
C ASN A 321 -4.56 11.75 -8.77
N ALA A 322 -4.63 10.49 -9.23
CA ALA A 322 -5.81 9.66 -9.05
C ALA A 322 -6.11 9.36 -7.57
N ILE A 323 -5.08 9.14 -6.74
CA ILE A 323 -5.26 8.95 -5.28
C ILE A 323 -5.71 10.27 -4.62
N GLN A 324 -5.14 11.41 -5.01
CA GLN A 324 -5.56 12.72 -4.49
C GLN A 324 -7.01 13.04 -4.86
N GLU A 325 -7.41 12.77 -6.10
CA GLU A 325 -8.77 12.95 -6.61
C GLU A 325 -9.77 11.97 -5.99
N ALA A 326 -9.30 10.81 -5.52
CA ALA A 326 -10.14 9.86 -4.79
C ALA A 326 -10.48 10.34 -3.37
N HIS A 327 -9.77 11.34 -2.82
CA HIS A 327 -10.03 11.92 -1.50
C HIS A 327 -10.17 10.88 -0.37
N ILE A 328 -9.41 9.78 -0.43
CA ILE A 328 -9.44 8.65 0.52
C ILE A 328 -8.55 8.86 1.76
N GLY A 329 -8.10 10.09 2.02
CA GLY A 329 -7.32 10.44 3.21
C GLY A 329 -5.88 9.92 3.23
N LEU A 330 -5.27 9.74 2.05
CA LEU A 330 -3.86 9.34 1.90
C LEU A 330 -2.98 10.51 1.45
N ASP A 331 -1.68 10.38 1.74
CA ASP A 331 -0.63 11.32 1.34
C ASP A 331 0.25 10.71 0.22
N PRO A 332 -0.18 10.75 -1.06
CA PRO A 332 0.59 10.16 -2.14
C PRO A 332 1.73 11.07 -2.61
N TYR A 333 2.93 10.50 -2.79
CA TYR A 333 4.08 11.22 -3.31
C TYR A 333 5.09 10.31 -4.01
N LEU A 334 6.00 10.92 -4.78
CA LEU A 334 7.15 10.22 -5.37
C LEU A 334 8.31 10.23 -4.38
N ASP A 335 8.75 9.07 -3.91
CA ASP A 335 10.03 8.93 -3.23
C ASP A 335 11.15 8.79 -4.25
N ASN A 336 12.07 9.77 -4.27
CA ASN A 336 13.23 9.78 -5.14
C ASN A 336 14.48 9.14 -4.53
N THR A 337 14.36 8.49 -3.37
CA THR A 337 15.46 7.88 -2.64
C THR A 337 15.63 6.41 -3.02
N ASN A 338 14.93 5.49 -2.34
CA ASN A 338 14.87 4.04 -2.53
C ASN A 338 13.90 3.39 -1.55
N ALA A 339 13.46 2.16 -1.86
CA ALA A 339 12.56 1.37 -1.02
C ALA A 339 13.27 0.64 0.15
N GLY A 340 14.38 1.21 0.63
CA GLY A 340 15.14 0.71 1.78
C GLY A 340 16.25 -0.29 1.44
N MET A 341 16.59 -1.15 2.41
CA MET A 341 17.68 -2.13 2.33
C MET A 341 17.24 -3.52 2.83
N PHE A 342 15.94 -3.80 2.76
CA PHE A 342 15.34 -5.07 3.16
C PHE A 342 14.46 -5.63 2.02
N LEU A 343 13.47 -6.47 2.32
CA LEU A 343 12.69 -7.15 1.30
C LEU A 343 11.79 -6.23 0.45
N SER A 344 11.38 -5.08 0.95
CA SER A 344 10.65 -4.07 0.15
C SER A 344 11.42 -3.66 -1.11
N GLU A 345 12.68 -3.22 -0.93
CA GLU A 345 13.59 -2.90 -2.04
C GLU A 345 13.89 -4.12 -2.91
N PHE A 346 14.03 -5.30 -2.31
CA PHE A 346 14.32 -6.53 -3.04
C PHE A 346 13.19 -6.93 -3.99
N ALA A 347 11.95 -6.87 -3.50
CA ALA A 347 10.75 -7.12 -4.26
C ALA A 347 10.54 -6.08 -5.35
N GLY A 348 10.67 -4.80 -5.00
CA GLY A 348 10.61 -3.70 -5.94
C GLY A 348 11.62 -3.88 -7.07
N TYR A 349 12.85 -4.27 -6.74
CA TYR A 349 13.92 -4.52 -7.70
C TYR A 349 13.59 -5.68 -8.66
N HIS A 350 13.01 -6.79 -8.17
CA HIS A 350 12.58 -7.91 -9.02
C HIS A 350 11.46 -7.51 -9.99
N GLY A 351 10.49 -6.72 -9.54
CA GLY A 351 9.41 -6.21 -10.40
C GLY A 351 9.92 -5.35 -11.55
N VAL A 352 10.79 -4.38 -11.27
CA VAL A 352 11.38 -3.52 -12.32
C VAL A 352 12.43 -4.26 -13.17
N TRP A 353 13.08 -5.28 -12.62
CA TRP A 353 13.99 -6.16 -13.36
C TRP A 353 13.23 -6.98 -14.40
N TYR A 354 12.14 -7.64 -14.01
CA TYR A 354 11.29 -8.36 -14.98
C TYR A 354 10.83 -7.43 -16.10
N LYS A 355 10.36 -6.23 -15.76
CA LYS A 355 9.97 -5.21 -16.75
C LYS A 355 11.10 -4.91 -17.74
N GLU A 356 12.31 -4.60 -17.27
CA GLU A 356 13.44 -4.27 -18.15
C GLU A 356 13.81 -5.43 -19.07
N PHE A 357 13.69 -6.68 -18.59
CA PHE A 357 14.01 -7.85 -19.41
C PHE A 357 12.98 -8.12 -20.51
N TYR A 358 11.71 -7.76 -20.28
CA TYR A 358 10.60 -8.10 -21.17
C TYR A 358 9.96 -6.90 -21.89
N GLU A 359 10.45 -5.67 -21.70
CA GLU A 359 9.84 -4.48 -22.33
C GLU A 359 9.86 -4.49 -23.87
N GLU A 360 10.88 -5.12 -24.46
CA GLU A 360 11.02 -5.25 -25.93
C GLU A 360 10.48 -6.59 -26.47
N ASN A 361 9.95 -7.47 -25.61
CA ASN A 361 9.47 -8.78 -26.04
C ASN A 361 8.09 -8.64 -26.70
N ILE A 362 7.99 -9.06 -27.97
CA ILE A 362 6.74 -8.91 -28.75
C ILE A 362 5.68 -9.93 -28.34
N ASP A 363 6.09 -11.09 -27.83
CA ASP A 363 5.18 -12.18 -27.48
C ASP A 363 4.63 -12.02 -26.06
N ILE A 364 5.48 -11.57 -25.12
CA ILE A 364 5.18 -11.42 -23.69
C ILE A 364 5.70 -10.08 -23.13
N PRO A 365 5.23 -8.94 -23.67
CA PRO A 365 5.72 -7.63 -23.26
C PRO A 365 5.35 -7.32 -21.81
N CYS A 366 6.28 -6.71 -21.07
CA CYS A 366 5.99 -6.05 -19.79
C CYS A 366 6.23 -4.55 -19.93
N PHE A 367 5.16 -3.76 -19.98
CA PHE A 367 5.24 -2.33 -20.26
C PHE A 367 5.55 -1.50 -19.03
N SER A 368 5.20 -2.00 -17.83
CA SER A 368 5.34 -1.23 -16.61
C SER A 368 5.68 -2.08 -15.39
N GLY A 369 6.55 -1.58 -14.53
CA GLY A 369 6.93 -2.21 -13.27
C GLY A 369 7.30 -1.15 -12.24
N GLY A 370 6.97 -1.39 -10.97
CA GLY A 370 7.42 -0.53 -9.89
C GLY A 370 7.05 -1.02 -8.49
N HIS A 371 7.38 -0.20 -7.51
CA HIS A 371 7.12 -0.45 -6.10
C HIS A 371 6.36 0.72 -5.46
N ILE A 372 5.45 0.40 -4.56
CA ILE A 372 4.73 1.38 -3.75
C ILE A 372 4.83 0.97 -2.27
N HIS A 373 5.40 1.84 -1.44
CA HIS A 373 5.31 1.73 0.01
C HIS A 373 3.97 2.29 0.51
N VAL A 374 3.35 1.57 1.43
CA VAL A 374 2.06 1.92 2.02
C VAL A 374 2.23 2.15 3.51
N GLY A 375 1.81 3.33 3.99
CA GLY A 375 1.86 3.69 5.39
C GLY A 375 1.15 2.67 6.29
N ALA A 376 1.77 2.33 7.43
CA ALA A 376 1.27 1.31 8.33
C ALA A 376 -0.01 1.70 9.08
N GLN A 377 -0.43 2.98 9.04
CA GLN A 377 -1.68 3.44 9.64
C GLN A 377 -2.88 3.35 8.69
N VAL A 378 -2.63 3.03 7.43
CA VAL A 378 -3.68 2.87 6.43
C VAL A 378 -4.45 1.59 6.72
N ASP A 379 -5.75 1.70 6.98
CA ASP A 379 -6.62 0.55 7.18
C ASP A 379 -6.80 -0.26 5.88
N TRP A 380 -7.20 -1.53 6.01
CA TRP A 380 -7.24 -2.45 4.87
C TRP A 380 -8.22 -2.02 3.77
N ASP A 381 -9.34 -1.39 4.12
CA ASP A 381 -10.32 -0.95 3.13
C ASP A 381 -9.82 0.26 2.35
N THR A 382 -9.18 1.21 3.03
CA THR A 382 -8.54 2.36 2.38
C THR A 382 -7.36 1.91 1.52
N ALA A 383 -6.53 1.00 2.01
CA ALA A 383 -5.42 0.41 1.27
C ALA A 383 -5.92 -0.34 0.01
N LYS A 384 -7.02 -1.10 0.13
CA LYS A 384 -7.65 -1.80 -0.99
C LYS A 384 -8.12 -0.81 -2.06
N GLN A 385 -8.83 0.23 -1.68
CA GLN A 385 -9.28 1.25 -2.63
C GLN A 385 -8.11 1.96 -3.32
N ALA A 386 -7.05 2.28 -2.59
CA ALA A 386 -5.84 2.89 -3.14
C ALA A 386 -5.10 1.96 -4.12
N ALA A 387 -5.03 0.66 -3.81
CA ALA A 387 -4.47 -0.35 -4.70
C ALA A 387 -5.29 -0.44 -5.99
N GLU A 388 -6.62 -0.53 -5.90
CA GLU A 388 -7.52 -0.54 -7.06
C GLU A 388 -7.36 0.74 -7.91
N VAL A 389 -7.29 1.93 -7.30
CA VAL A 389 -7.02 3.19 -8.00
C VAL A 389 -5.68 3.13 -8.75
N SER A 390 -4.63 2.63 -8.09
CA SER A 390 -3.30 2.52 -8.70
C SER A 390 -3.29 1.53 -9.87
N ILE A 391 -3.96 0.38 -9.73
CA ILE A 391 -4.09 -0.66 -10.77
C ILE A 391 -4.88 -0.14 -11.96
N ARG A 392 -6.00 0.55 -11.73
CA ARG A 392 -6.80 1.16 -12.81
C ARG A 392 -6.00 2.15 -13.62
N THR A 393 -5.24 3.01 -12.94
CA THR A 393 -4.36 3.99 -13.59
C THR A 393 -3.23 3.30 -14.37
N LEU A 394 -2.66 2.23 -13.82
CA LEU A 394 -1.68 1.41 -14.53
C LEU A 394 -2.29 0.77 -15.79
N ILE A 395 -3.48 0.17 -15.70
CA ILE A 395 -4.17 -0.42 -16.85
C ILE A 395 -4.35 0.63 -17.95
N ASN A 396 -4.87 1.81 -17.61
CA ASN A 396 -5.06 2.90 -18.57
C ASN A 396 -3.75 3.36 -19.22
N TYR A 397 -2.62 3.26 -18.52
CA TYR A 397 -1.30 3.55 -19.08
C TYR A 397 -0.82 2.44 -20.00
N VAL A 398 -0.90 1.18 -19.57
CA VAL A 398 -0.49 0.01 -20.35
C VAL A 398 -1.28 -0.13 -21.64
N ASP A 399 -2.58 0.18 -21.60
CA ASP A 399 -3.48 0.09 -22.76
C ASP A 399 -3.02 0.98 -23.94
N GLN A 400 -2.27 2.05 -23.67
CA GLN A 400 -1.72 2.94 -24.70
C GLN A 400 -0.65 2.25 -25.57
N PHE A 401 -0.06 1.16 -25.09
CA PHE A 401 1.00 0.42 -25.78
C PHE A 401 0.53 -0.91 -26.36
N MET A 402 -0.65 -1.39 -25.93
CA MET A 402 -1.19 -2.67 -26.35
C MET A 402 -1.64 -2.62 -27.80
N VAL A 403 -0.92 -3.34 -28.66
CA VAL A 403 -1.32 -3.54 -30.07
C VAL A 403 -2.21 -4.78 -30.16
N ILE A 404 -3.42 -4.60 -30.70
CA ILE A 404 -4.30 -5.72 -30.99
C ILE A 404 -3.77 -6.44 -32.23
N SER A 405 -3.29 -7.67 -32.07
CA SER A 405 -2.81 -8.46 -33.21
C SER A 405 -3.94 -8.67 -34.22
N GLY A 406 -3.72 -8.22 -35.46
CA GLY A 406 -4.72 -8.26 -36.54
C GLY A 406 -5.56 -7.00 -36.68
N ASP A 407 -5.44 -6.03 -35.77
CA ASP A 407 -6.02 -4.70 -35.88
C ASP A 407 -5.04 -3.78 -36.61
N CYS A 408 -4.98 -3.93 -37.94
CA CYS A 408 -4.03 -3.23 -38.79
C CYS A 408 -4.38 -1.75 -38.97
N ASN A 409 -5.64 -1.36 -38.72
CA ASN A 409 -6.06 0.04 -38.82
C ASN A 409 -6.15 0.74 -37.45
N SER A 410 -5.87 0.03 -36.36
CA SER A 410 -5.89 0.52 -34.98
C SER A 410 -7.24 1.10 -34.57
N ASP A 411 -8.33 0.53 -35.09
CA ASP A 411 -9.70 0.93 -34.74
C ASP A 411 -10.27 0.15 -33.54
N GLY A 412 -9.47 -0.75 -32.97
CA GLY A 412 -9.81 -1.60 -31.84
C GLY A 412 -10.49 -2.91 -32.24
N GLU A 413 -10.94 -3.06 -33.50
CA GLU A 413 -11.72 -4.20 -33.96
C GLU A 413 -11.02 -5.01 -35.04
N VAL A 414 -10.63 -6.25 -34.74
CA VAL A 414 -10.20 -7.19 -35.80
C VAL A 414 -11.38 -7.60 -36.68
N ASN A 415 -11.47 -6.99 -37.86
CA ASN A 415 -12.53 -7.14 -38.85
C ASN A 415 -11.98 -7.05 -40.30
N ILE A 416 -12.88 -6.92 -41.29
CA ILE A 416 -12.48 -6.90 -42.71
C ILE A 416 -11.74 -5.61 -43.10
N LEU A 417 -11.94 -4.52 -42.36
CA LEU A 417 -11.28 -3.23 -42.59
C LEU A 417 -9.77 -3.33 -42.33
N ASP A 418 -9.32 -4.19 -41.42
CA ASP A 418 -7.89 -4.48 -41.22
C ASP A 418 -7.26 -5.13 -42.44
N VAL A 419 -7.98 -6.09 -43.03
CA VAL A 419 -7.54 -6.76 -44.26
C VAL A 419 -7.48 -5.76 -45.41
N VAL A 420 -8.44 -4.82 -45.47
CA VAL A 420 -8.46 -3.74 -46.47
C VAL A 420 -7.31 -2.75 -46.24
N ALA A 421 -7.03 -2.38 -44.98
CA ALA A 421 -5.90 -1.53 -44.61
C ALA A 421 -4.57 -2.19 -45.02
N LEU A 422 -4.37 -3.45 -44.62
CA LEU A 422 -3.19 -4.25 -44.98
C LEU A 422 -3.03 -4.38 -46.50
N ALA A 423 -4.10 -4.69 -47.23
CA ALA A 423 -4.06 -4.76 -48.69
C ALA A 423 -3.77 -3.39 -49.31
N GLY A 424 -4.30 -2.32 -48.74
CA GLY A 424 -4.06 -0.94 -49.16
C GLY A 424 -2.59 -0.55 -49.04
N THR A 425 -1.95 -0.86 -47.90
CA THR A 425 -0.51 -0.68 -47.68
C THR A 425 0.32 -1.51 -48.64
N ILE A 426 0.01 -2.82 -48.82
CA ILE A 426 0.72 -3.70 -49.76
C ILE A 426 0.64 -3.20 -51.21
N LEU A 427 -0.52 -2.66 -51.59
CA LEU A 427 -0.77 -2.13 -52.94
C LEU A 427 -0.24 -0.70 -53.14
N GLY A 428 0.31 -0.06 -52.09
CA GLY A 428 0.84 1.30 -52.14
C GLY A 428 -0.23 2.39 -52.25
N ASN A 429 -1.45 2.10 -51.82
CA ASN A 429 -2.59 3.02 -51.86
C ASN A 429 -2.82 3.78 -50.55
N ILE A 430 -2.15 3.34 -49.47
CA ILE A 430 -2.23 3.89 -48.12
C ILE A 430 -0.79 3.87 -47.59
N GLU A 431 -0.32 4.95 -46.95
CA GLU A 431 0.99 4.99 -46.28
C GLU A 431 0.98 4.15 -45.01
#